data_AF-A0A9P6FM19-F1
#
_entry.id   AF-A0A9P6FM19-F1
#
_cell.length_a   1.000
_cell.length_b   1.000
_cell.length_c   1.000
_cell.angle_alpha   90.00
_cell.angle_beta   90.00
_cell.angle_gamma   90.00
#
_symmetry.space_group_name_H-M   'P 1'
#
loop_
_entity.id
_entity.type
_entity.pdbx_description
1 polymer ?
#
loop_
_entity_poly.entity_id
_entity_poly.type
_entity_poly.pdbx_seq_one_letter_code
_entity_poly.pdbx_strand_id
1 'polypeptide(L)'
;MSEPHPIKGEYYTVNPMAIRSVLDVYGENKRAVSTIESEEFGTVAYVSIGAMLVGAIELTSTPGNTVERLDEHGFFAFGGSTIVLLFEPKTIQFDRDLVELSEKSMETLIQVGDRIGTSIRGL
;
A
#
# COMPACT_ATOMS: atom_id res chain seq x y z
N MET A 1 -3.14 14.40 -0.24
CA MET A 1 -3.79 13.16 0.25
C MET A 1 -5.30 13.36 0.32
N SER A 2 -6.12 12.39 -0.08
CA SER A 2 -7.58 12.46 0.09
C SER A 2 -8.01 12.17 1.53
N GLU A 3 -9.28 12.47 1.83
CA GLU A 3 -9.93 11.93 3.03
C GLU A 3 -9.90 10.39 3.00
N PRO A 4 -9.47 9.73 4.08
CA PRO A 4 -9.49 8.28 4.14
C PRO A 4 -10.91 7.72 4.16
N HIS A 5 -11.17 6.72 3.32
CA HIS A 5 -12.42 5.98 3.29
C HIS A 5 -12.27 4.65 4.05
N PRO A 6 -12.75 4.54 5.31
CA PRO A 6 -12.65 3.32 6.08
C PRO A 6 -13.65 2.27 5.59
N ILE A 7 -13.19 1.04 5.47
CA ILE A 7 -13.96 -0.13 5.05
C ILE A 7 -13.90 -1.17 6.16
N LYS A 8 -15.07 -1.59 6.65
CA LYS A 8 -15.18 -2.66 7.63
C LYS A 8 -14.75 -3.99 7.02
N GLY A 9 -14.20 -4.86 7.84
CA GLY A 9 -13.76 -6.18 7.41
C GLY A 9 -13.23 -6.99 8.58
N GLU A 10 -12.71 -8.16 8.24
CA GLU A 10 -12.11 -9.11 9.17
C GLU A 10 -10.64 -8.76 9.44
N TYR A 11 -9.94 -9.62 10.18
CA TYR A 11 -8.52 -9.49 10.48
C TYR A 11 -7.77 -10.80 10.22
N TYR A 12 -7.79 -11.25 8.97
CA TYR A 12 -6.95 -12.37 8.54
C TYR A 12 -5.47 -12.00 8.61
N THR A 13 -4.64 -13.01 8.82
CA THR A 13 -3.18 -12.83 8.79
C THR A 13 -2.71 -12.49 7.37
N VAL A 14 -1.75 -11.58 7.28
CA VAL A 14 -1.04 -11.26 6.02
C VAL A 14 0.22 -12.10 5.86
N ASN A 15 0.33 -13.22 6.58
CA ASN A 15 1.40 -14.18 6.34
C ASN A 15 1.32 -14.69 4.88
N PRO A 16 2.45 -14.84 4.18
CA PRO A 16 2.46 -15.32 2.78
C PRO A 16 1.68 -16.62 2.52
N MET A 17 1.55 -17.50 3.52
CA MET A 17 0.74 -18.71 3.40
C MET A 17 -0.76 -18.42 3.30
N ALA A 18 -1.26 -17.42 4.02
CA ALA A 18 -2.66 -17.01 3.96
C ALA A 18 -2.96 -16.22 2.67
N ILE A 19 -2.04 -15.35 2.24
CA ILE A 19 -2.15 -14.59 0.97
C ILE A 19 -2.29 -15.55 -0.22
N ARG A 20 -1.58 -16.68 -0.22
CA ARG A 20 -1.63 -17.69 -1.30
C ARG A 20 -2.78 -18.69 -1.16
N SER A 21 -3.68 -18.50 -0.20
CA SER A 21 -4.84 -19.37 -0.01
C SER A 21 -6.04 -18.87 -0.82
N VAL A 22 -7.21 -19.49 -0.62
CA VAL A 22 -8.47 -19.04 -1.22
C VAL A 22 -9.05 -17.79 -0.56
N LEU A 23 -8.46 -17.34 0.56
CA LEU A 23 -8.92 -16.15 1.29
C LEU A 23 -8.49 -14.89 0.55
N ASP A 24 -9.43 -13.98 0.32
CA ASP A 24 -9.12 -12.63 -0.14
C ASP A 24 -8.69 -11.76 1.04
N VAL A 25 -7.45 -11.97 1.50
CA VAL A 25 -6.92 -11.26 2.67
C VAL A 25 -6.85 -9.75 2.48
N TYR A 26 -6.75 -9.25 1.24
CA TYR A 26 -6.66 -7.82 0.96
C TYR A 26 -8.04 -7.16 0.85
N GLY A 27 -9.02 -7.86 0.27
CA GLY A 27 -10.37 -7.36 0.06
C GLY A 27 -11.32 -7.61 1.23
N GLU A 28 -11.10 -8.65 2.04
CA GLU A 28 -11.95 -8.96 3.20
C GLU A 28 -11.46 -8.33 4.49
N ASN A 29 -10.17 -8.03 4.62
CA ASN A 29 -9.67 -7.37 5.82
C ASN A 29 -10.18 -5.93 5.95
N LYS A 30 -10.32 -5.50 7.20
CA LYS A 30 -10.54 -4.09 7.54
C LYS A 30 -9.41 -3.25 6.95
N ARG A 31 -9.79 -2.18 6.25
CA ARG A 31 -8.84 -1.31 5.56
C ARG A 31 -9.33 0.11 5.48
N ALA A 32 -8.45 1.03 5.12
CA ALA A 32 -8.78 2.40 4.77
C ALA A 32 -8.12 2.75 3.43
N VAL A 33 -8.88 3.38 2.54
CA VAL A 33 -8.38 3.80 1.22
C VAL A 33 -8.23 5.32 1.22
N SER A 34 -7.04 5.79 0.87
CA SER A 34 -6.77 7.19 0.56
C SER A 34 -6.19 7.28 -0.84
N THR A 35 -6.30 8.43 -1.50
CA THR A 35 -5.59 8.70 -2.75
C THR A 35 -4.56 9.80 -2.58
N ILE A 36 -3.48 9.71 -3.38
CA ILE A 36 -2.46 10.73 -3.52
C ILE A 36 -2.53 11.21 -4.96
N GLU A 37 -2.82 12.50 -5.15
CA GLU A 37 -2.66 13.14 -6.46
C GLU A 37 -1.18 13.54 -6.60
N SER A 38 -0.44 12.82 -7.45
CA SER A 38 0.97 13.09 -7.75
C SER A 38 1.10 13.63 -9.17
N GLU A 39 1.94 14.65 -9.34
CA GLU A 39 2.30 15.17 -10.66
C GLU A 39 3.06 14.10 -11.46
N GLU A 40 3.96 13.35 -10.80
CA GLU A 40 4.79 12.33 -11.42
C GLU A 40 4.05 11.00 -11.64
N PHE A 41 3.17 10.58 -10.73
CA PHE A 41 2.58 9.22 -10.77
C PHE A 41 1.08 9.19 -11.08
N GLY A 42 0.44 10.35 -11.24
CA GLY A 42 -1.01 10.43 -11.37
C GLY A 42 -1.70 10.16 -10.05
N THR A 43 -2.91 9.63 -10.12
CA THR A 43 -3.66 9.25 -8.92
C THR A 43 -3.14 7.90 -8.40
N VAL A 44 -2.56 7.89 -7.20
CA VAL A 44 -2.09 6.67 -6.53
C VAL A 44 -3.06 6.32 -5.40
N ALA A 45 -3.63 5.12 -5.42
CA ALA A 45 -4.40 4.64 -4.29
C ALA A 45 -3.47 4.05 -3.22
N TYR A 46 -3.64 4.51 -2.00
CA TYR A 46 -2.94 4.07 -0.81
C TYR A 46 -3.92 3.31 0.10
N VAL A 47 -3.79 1.99 0.13
CA VAL A 47 -4.69 1.12 0.89
C VAL A 47 -3.97 0.65 2.14
N SER A 48 -4.39 1.16 3.30
CA SER A 48 -3.91 0.72 4.61
C SER A 48 -4.73 -0.46 5.07
N ILE A 49 -4.14 -1.65 5.21
CA ILE A 49 -4.86 -2.89 5.54
C ILE A 49 -4.40 -3.39 6.91
N GLY A 50 -5.35 -3.50 7.82
CA GLY A 50 -5.14 -4.11 9.12
C GLY A 50 -5.19 -5.63 9.03
N ALA A 51 -4.33 -6.33 9.77
CA ALA A 51 -4.30 -7.79 9.80
C ALA A 51 -4.46 -8.33 11.23
N MET A 52 -4.22 -9.63 11.40
CA MET A 52 -4.33 -10.29 12.70
C MET A 52 -3.59 -9.52 13.82
N LEU A 53 -4.28 -9.34 14.95
CA LEU A 53 -3.86 -8.60 16.14
C LEU A 53 -3.79 -7.08 16.00
N VAL A 54 -4.04 -6.47 14.84
CA VAL A 54 -3.96 -5.00 14.67
C VAL A 54 -4.95 -4.28 15.58
N GLY A 55 -4.45 -3.37 16.41
CA GLY A 55 -5.29 -2.60 17.32
C GLY A 55 -6.14 -1.54 16.60
N ALA A 56 -5.54 -0.85 15.63
CA ALA A 56 -6.14 0.25 14.89
C ALA A 56 -5.31 0.62 13.65
N ILE A 57 -5.98 1.28 12.70
CA ILE A 57 -5.35 1.99 11.58
C ILE A 57 -5.58 3.47 11.87
N GLU A 58 -4.54 4.17 12.34
CA GLU A 58 -4.61 5.56 12.76
C GLU A 58 -3.98 6.44 11.67
N LEU A 59 -4.81 7.17 10.94
CA LEU A 59 -4.36 8.05 9.85
C LEU A 59 -4.30 9.49 10.36
N THR A 60 -3.11 10.05 10.40
CA THR A 60 -2.78 11.33 11.04
C THR A 60 -2.62 12.47 10.04
N SER A 61 -2.43 12.16 8.74
CA SER A 61 -2.36 13.19 7.70
C SER A 61 -3.65 14.02 7.63
N THR A 62 -3.51 15.31 7.34
CA THR A 62 -4.65 16.19 7.09
C THR A 62 -5.18 15.99 5.66
N PRO A 63 -6.45 15.60 5.48
CA PRO A 63 -7.07 15.50 4.16
C PRO A 63 -6.98 16.81 3.36
N GLY A 64 -6.70 16.70 2.07
CA GLY A 64 -6.57 17.82 1.15
C GLY A 64 -5.19 18.47 1.13
N ASN A 65 -4.30 18.17 2.08
CA ASN A 65 -2.94 18.72 2.06
C ASN A 65 -2.08 18.03 0.99
N THR A 66 -1.16 18.82 0.42
CA THR A 66 0.00 18.29 -0.31
C THR A 66 0.85 17.49 0.66
N VAL A 67 1.35 16.35 0.20
CA VAL A 67 2.26 15.48 0.96
C VAL A 67 3.57 15.38 0.22
N GLU A 68 4.67 15.42 0.96
CA GLU A 68 6.02 15.23 0.44
C GLU A 68 6.54 13.84 0.75
N ARG A 69 7.62 13.45 0.08
CA ARG A 69 8.29 12.18 0.34
C ARG A 69 8.79 12.18 1.80
N LEU A 70 8.48 11.10 2.52
CA LEU A 70 8.76 10.88 3.96
C LEU A 70 7.78 11.56 4.92
N ASP A 71 6.74 12.25 4.44
CA ASP A 71 5.68 12.71 5.33
C ASP A 71 4.92 11.53 5.95
N GLU A 72 4.49 11.73 7.20
CA GLU A 72 3.69 10.75 7.92
C GLU A 72 2.25 10.76 7.37
N HIS A 73 1.78 9.59 6.91
CA HIS A 73 0.36 9.39 6.61
C HIS A 73 -0.42 8.91 7.84
N GLY A 74 0.22 8.08 8.65
CA GLY A 74 -0.36 7.43 9.82
C GLY A 74 0.46 6.23 10.26
N PHE A 75 -0.12 5.43 11.15
CA PHE A 75 0.50 4.23 11.68
C PHE A 75 -0.53 3.13 11.97
N PHE A 76 -0.02 1.91 12.08
CA PHE A 76 -0.80 0.78 12.58
C PHE A 76 -0.48 0.59 14.06
N ALA A 77 -1.51 0.53 14.91
CA ALA A 77 -1.32 0.10 16.29
C ALA A 77 -0.98 -1.41 16.31
N PHE A 78 -0.42 -1.89 17.43
CA PHE A 78 0.11 -3.26 17.64
C PHE A 78 -0.60 -4.33 16.79
N GLY A 79 0.15 -5.17 16.07
CA GLY A 79 -0.36 -6.29 15.27
C GLY A 79 0.24 -6.36 13.87
N GLY A 80 -0.28 -7.25 13.03
CA GLY A 80 0.10 -7.35 11.63
C GLY A 80 -0.59 -6.29 10.78
N SER A 81 0.07 -5.82 9.73
CA SER A 81 -0.50 -4.85 8.79
C SER A 81 0.18 -4.98 7.44
N THR A 82 -0.43 -4.38 6.42
CA THR A 82 0.19 -4.24 5.09
C THR A 82 -0.35 -2.99 4.41
N ILE A 83 0.42 -2.48 3.45
CA ILE A 83 0.03 -1.38 2.58
C ILE A 83 0.01 -1.91 1.16
N VAL A 84 -1.08 -1.65 0.44
CA VAL A 84 -1.17 -1.89 -1.00
C VAL A 84 -1.22 -0.54 -1.70
N LEU A 85 -0.29 -0.35 -2.64
CA LEU A 85 -0.27 0.82 -3.53
C LEU A 85 -0.76 0.42 -4.91
N LEU A 86 -1.70 1.18 -5.46
CA LEU A 86 -2.19 1.01 -6.83
C LEU A 86 -1.84 2.25 -7.62
N PHE A 87 -1.18 2.04 -8.76
CA PHE A 87 -0.78 3.09 -9.69
C PHE A 87 -1.67 3.03 -10.92
N GLU A 88 -1.96 4.18 -11.52
CA GLU A 88 -2.59 4.23 -12.83
C GLU A 88 -1.75 3.46 -13.87
N PRO A 89 -2.40 2.82 -14.87
CA PRO A 89 -1.67 2.16 -15.94
C PRO A 89 -0.71 3.15 -16.63
N LYS A 90 0.52 2.69 -16.88
CA LYS A 90 1.57 3.45 -17.59
C LYS A 90 2.07 4.72 -16.88
N THR A 91 1.96 4.81 -15.55
CA THR A 91 2.60 5.92 -14.80
C THR A 91 3.89 5.54 -14.10
N ILE A 92 4.13 4.25 -13.84
CA ILE A 92 5.32 3.74 -13.19
C ILE A 92 5.93 2.57 -13.98
N GLN A 93 7.26 2.55 -14.05
CA GLN A 93 8.06 1.40 -14.45
C GLN A 93 8.74 0.84 -13.20
N PHE A 94 8.35 -0.38 -12.79
CA PHE A 94 8.97 -1.07 -11.66
C PHE A 94 10.39 -1.54 -12.01
N ASP A 95 11.26 -1.58 -10.99
CA ASP A 95 12.62 -2.08 -11.12
C ASP A 95 12.60 -3.58 -11.51
N ARG A 96 13.52 -3.96 -12.41
CA ARG A 96 13.47 -5.23 -13.12
C ARG A 96 13.55 -6.45 -12.19
N ASP A 97 14.38 -6.37 -11.16
CA ASP A 97 14.53 -7.41 -10.15
C ASP A 97 13.23 -7.67 -9.38
N LEU A 98 12.48 -6.61 -9.04
CA LEU A 98 11.16 -6.74 -8.41
C LEU A 98 10.16 -7.45 -9.32
N VAL A 99 10.16 -7.14 -10.62
CA VAL A 99 9.30 -7.81 -11.60
C VAL A 99 9.67 -9.30 -11.70
N GLU A 100 10.96 -9.61 -11.89
CA GLU A 100 11.43 -10.99 -12.05
C GLU A 100 11.19 -11.87 -10.80
N LEU A 101 11.28 -11.30 -9.59
CA LEU A 101 10.98 -12.00 -8.35
C LEU A 101 9.47 -12.16 -8.13
N SER A 102 8.68 -11.16 -8.51
CA SER A 102 7.22 -11.21 -8.44
C SER A 102 6.63 -12.28 -9.36
N GLU A 103 7.17 -12.44 -10.57
CA GLU A 103 6.79 -13.51 -11.51
C GLU A 103 7.02 -14.92 -10.92
N LYS A 104 7.96 -15.05 -9.98
CA LYS A 104 8.25 -16.30 -9.26
C LYS A 104 7.50 -16.41 -7.93
N SER A 105 6.59 -15.47 -7.63
CA SER A 105 5.89 -15.38 -6.34
C SER A 105 6.84 -15.32 -5.13
N MET A 106 8.00 -14.68 -5.31
CA MET A 106 8.99 -14.47 -4.27
C MET A 106 8.85 -13.07 -3.68
N GLU A 107 8.81 -13.01 -2.36
CA GLU A 107 8.85 -11.74 -1.62
C GLU A 107 10.26 -11.14 -1.70
N THR A 108 10.33 -9.83 -1.91
CA THR A 108 11.58 -9.08 -1.90
C THR A 108 11.65 -8.24 -0.64
N LEU A 109 12.71 -8.44 0.15
CA LEU A 109 13.01 -7.56 1.27
C LEU A 109 13.49 -6.20 0.73
N ILE A 110 12.79 -5.14 1.11
CA ILE A 110 13.14 -3.74 0.79
C ILE A 110 13.32 -2.94 2.09
N GLN A 111 14.17 -1.92 2.05
CA GLN A 111 14.43 -0.99 3.13
C GLN A 111 13.95 0.43 2.76
N VAL A 112 13.73 1.26 3.78
CA VAL A 112 13.37 2.67 3.58
C VAL A 112 14.48 3.35 2.79
N GLY A 113 14.11 3.94 1.64
CA GLY A 113 15.03 4.60 0.73
C GLY A 113 15.42 3.76 -0.49
N ASP A 114 15.13 2.46 -0.49
CA ASP A 114 15.30 1.63 -1.67
C ASP A 114 14.36 2.10 -2.78
N ARG A 115 14.86 2.05 -4.02
CA ARG A 115 14.06 2.36 -5.20
C ARG A 115 13.27 1.11 -5.61
N ILE A 116 11.97 1.29 -5.86
CA ILE A 116 11.08 0.22 -6.36
C ILE A 116 10.64 0.44 -7.81
N GLY A 117 10.92 1.62 -8.37
CA GLY A 117 10.56 1.98 -9.74
C GLY A 117 10.80 3.46 -10.00
N THR A 118 10.51 3.89 -11.22
CA THR A 118 10.57 5.28 -11.67
C THR A 118 9.28 5.69 -12.35
N SER A 119 8.90 6.96 -12.21
CA SER A 119 7.81 7.51 -13.02
C SER A 119 8.18 7.46 -14.50
N ILE A 120 7.20 7.09 -15.33
CA ILE A 120 7.27 7.18 -16.79
C ILE A 120 6.16 8.06 -17.35
N ARG A 121 5.44 8.78 -16.49
CA ARG A 121 4.35 9.66 -16.89
C ARG A 121 4.93 10.85 -17.67
N GLY A 122 4.46 11.02 -18.90
CA GLY A 122 4.93 12.09 -19.79
C GLY A 122 6.15 11.72 -20.66
N LEU A 123 6.62 10.47 -20.59
CA LEU A 123 7.48 9.87 -21.62
C LEU A 123 6.67 9.32 -22.79
#